data_AF-A0AAU7RKU9-F1
#
_entry.id   AF-A0AAU7RKU9-F1
#
_cell.length_a   1.000
_cell.length_b   1.000
_cell.length_c   1.000
_cell.angle_alpha   90.00
_cell.angle_beta   90.00
_cell.angle_gamma   90.00
#
_symmetry.space_group_name_H-M   'P 1'
#
loop_
_entity.id
_entity.type
_entity.pdbx_description
1 polymer ?
#
loop_
_entity_poly.entity_id
_entity_poly.type
_entity_poly.pdbx_seq_one_letter_code
_entity_poly.pdbx_strand_id
1 'polypeptide(L)'
;MLPPVDLRPPFNISRTSHLRLNVADLAESRKFYTTVLGLVVSDEDDSTVYLRGLAEACHHSLVLEKSPDGGTARRLGFRVFFDEDLDEAYRYFRERGLPAEWVEMPHQGRTLQVSDPTGTPLELCATMSTRPRLHINFEHYKGAHAQRLDHFQLLVPDVYESCAFYSGLGFRNSEYLEHGDELIGAFMYRKGTCLDLAMVPGDGPSLHHFAYTVSESHDIFTACDFAGILGYGDGVERGPGRHGPGGMLFSYLRDPDGHRVEVFNSHYQTIDIETEPVRWDATSVSTNARWGLPALEKWYFEASAFVDVPLRSPAIPPSPMTLEKFLSSPQPR
;
A
#
# COMPACT_ATOMS: atom_id res chain seq x y z
N MET A 1 13.75 -7.82 -17.32
CA MET A 1 14.95 -7.12 -16.78
C MET A 1 14.49 -5.89 -15.99
N LEU A 2 15.11 -5.60 -14.85
CA LEU A 2 14.77 -4.42 -14.05
C LEU A 2 15.39 -3.13 -14.63
N PRO A 3 14.72 -1.97 -14.48
CA PRO A 3 15.30 -0.68 -14.84
C PRO A 3 16.48 -0.32 -13.90
N PRO A 4 17.44 0.51 -14.36
CA PRO A 4 18.54 0.98 -13.52
C PRO A 4 18.03 1.88 -12.39
N VAL A 5 18.67 1.78 -11.23
CA VAL A 5 18.34 2.60 -10.04
C VAL A 5 19.29 3.79 -9.94
N ASP A 6 18.74 4.97 -9.66
CA ASP A 6 19.55 6.13 -9.28
C ASP A 6 19.82 6.13 -7.76
N LEU A 7 21.04 5.76 -7.38
CA LEU A 7 21.47 5.76 -5.97
C LEU A 7 21.73 7.17 -5.43
N ARG A 8 21.63 8.21 -6.27
CA ARG A 8 21.72 9.62 -5.90
C ARG A 8 20.52 10.38 -6.50
N PRO A 9 19.30 10.05 -6.04
CA PRO A 9 18.09 10.59 -6.65
C PRO A 9 18.05 12.12 -6.53
N PRO A 10 17.28 12.80 -7.39
CA PRO A 10 17.19 14.27 -7.44
C PRO A 10 16.69 14.89 -6.13
N PHE A 11 15.93 14.12 -5.35
CA PHE A 11 15.49 14.46 -4.00
C PHE A 11 15.29 13.17 -3.20
N ASN A 12 15.31 13.26 -1.87
CA ASN A 12 15.38 12.08 -1.03
C ASN A 12 14.02 11.71 -0.40
N ILE A 13 13.28 10.80 -1.05
CA ILE A 13 12.17 10.10 -0.42
C ILE A 13 12.72 9.11 0.61
N SER A 14 12.25 9.20 1.85
CA SER A 14 12.68 8.36 2.98
C SER A 14 11.82 7.11 3.16
N ARG A 15 10.49 7.22 3.01
CA ARG A 15 9.54 6.13 3.24
C ARG A 15 8.12 6.49 2.82
N THR A 16 7.28 5.48 2.70
CA THR A 16 5.81 5.60 2.74
C THR A 16 5.37 6.27 4.06
N SER A 17 4.37 7.16 3.96
CA SER A 17 3.96 8.04 5.06
C SER A 17 2.51 7.91 5.47
N HIS A 18 1.58 8.16 4.56
CA HIS A 18 0.18 8.34 4.89
C HIS A 18 -0.72 8.08 3.68
N LEU A 19 -1.98 7.76 3.91
CA LEU A 19 -2.96 7.51 2.86
C LEU A 19 -4.22 8.31 3.15
N ARG A 20 -4.85 8.85 2.09
CA ARG A 20 -6.13 9.55 2.19
C ARG A 20 -7.19 8.82 1.38
N LEU A 21 -8.30 8.48 2.02
CA LEU A 21 -9.41 7.71 1.44
C LEU A 21 -10.72 8.49 1.53
N ASN A 22 -11.55 8.35 0.51
CA ASN A 22 -12.94 8.76 0.54
C ASN A 22 -13.80 7.64 1.13
N VAL A 23 -14.58 7.96 2.15
CA VAL A 23 -15.50 7.01 2.78
C VAL A 23 -16.93 7.53 2.74
N ALA A 24 -17.90 6.65 2.49
CA ALA A 24 -19.32 7.02 2.45
C ALA A 24 -19.89 7.27 3.86
N ASP A 25 -19.55 6.39 4.80
CA ASP A 25 -19.94 6.49 6.20
C ASP A 25 -18.70 6.56 7.11
N LEU A 26 -18.40 7.77 7.57
CA LEU A 26 -17.23 8.05 8.41
C LEU A 26 -17.27 7.27 9.73
N ALA A 27 -18.44 7.09 10.34
CA ALA A 27 -18.57 6.40 11.62
C ALA A 27 -18.33 4.90 11.46
N GLU A 28 -18.85 4.32 10.38
CA GLU A 28 -18.67 2.89 10.09
C GLU A 28 -17.22 2.59 9.69
N SER A 29 -16.61 3.41 8.83
CA SER A 29 -15.20 3.22 8.45
C SER A 29 -14.28 3.43 9.66
N ARG A 30 -14.52 4.45 10.50
CA ARG A 30 -13.79 4.62 11.78
C ARG A 30 -13.90 3.38 12.67
N LYS A 31 -15.11 2.82 12.83
CA LYS A 31 -15.33 1.62 13.64
C LYS A 31 -14.53 0.43 13.11
N PHE A 32 -14.51 0.21 11.80
CA PHE A 32 -13.69 -0.81 11.15
C PHE A 32 -12.20 -0.62 11.49
N TYR A 33 -11.63 0.54 11.17
CA TYR A 33 -10.19 0.77 11.34
C TYR A 33 -9.74 0.78 12.81
N THR A 34 -10.57 1.25 13.74
CA THR A 34 -10.22 1.31 15.18
C THR A 34 -10.48 0.00 15.93
N THR A 35 -11.40 -0.85 15.46
CA THR A 35 -11.78 -2.09 16.17
C THR A 35 -11.21 -3.33 15.52
N VAL A 36 -11.20 -3.41 14.18
CA VAL A 36 -10.67 -4.57 13.44
C VAL A 36 -9.15 -4.47 13.37
N LEU A 37 -8.62 -3.35 12.88
CA LEU A 37 -7.16 -3.17 12.76
C LEU A 37 -6.51 -2.68 14.06
N GLY A 38 -7.27 -2.00 14.92
CA GLY A 38 -6.72 -1.44 16.15
C GLY A 38 -5.95 -0.14 15.96
N LEU A 39 -6.24 0.63 14.90
CA LEU A 39 -5.64 1.95 14.72
C LEU A 39 -6.15 2.93 15.77
N VAL A 40 -5.31 3.93 16.08
CA VAL A 40 -5.61 4.94 17.10
C VAL A 40 -6.00 6.25 16.43
N VAL A 41 -7.11 6.84 16.89
CA VAL A 41 -7.53 8.19 16.48
C VAL A 41 -6.55 9.21 17.03
N SER A 42 -5.96 10.00 16.15
CA SER A 42 -5.11 11.12 16.49
C SER A 42 -5.88 12.42 16.61
N ASP A 43 -6.87 12.62 15.74
CA ASP A 43 -7.77 13.78 15.69
C ASP A 43 -9.00 13.42 14.85
N GLU A 44 -10.12 14.11 15.05
CA GLU A 44 -11.36 13.89 14.29
C GLU A 44 -12.31 15.08 14.35
N ASP A 45 -13.05 15.28 13.27
CA ASP A 45 -14.20 16.18 13.17
C ASP A 45 -15.38 15.50 12.46
N ASP A 46 -16.45 16.25 12.17
CA ASP A 46 -17.68 15.72 11.56
C ASP A 46 -17.47 15.15 10.14
N SER A 47 -16.34 15.46 9.51
CA SER A 47 -16.02 15.13 8.11
C SER A 47 -14.75 14.29 7.94
N THR A 48 -13.85 14.29 8.92
CA THR A 48 -12.52 13.70 8.78
C THR A 48 -12.08 12.96 10.03
N VAL A 49 -11.48 11.79 9.88
CA VAL A 49 -10.83 11.04 10.98
C VAL A 49 -9.37 10.79 10.61
N TYR A 50 -8.46 11.18 11.51
CA TYR A 50 -7.02 10.95 11.40
C TYR A 50 -6.61 9.77 12.28
N LEU A 51 -6.00 8.75 11.67
CA LEU A 51 -5.63 7.49 12.31
C LEU A 51 -4.12 7.24 12.20
N ARG A 52 -3.55 6.57 13.21
CA ARG A 52 -2.16 6.10 13.20
C ARG A 52 -2.01 4.72 13.85
N GLY A 53 -0.96 4.00 13.48
CA GLY A 53 -0.55 2.78 14.19
C GLY A 53 0.06 3.07 15.58
N LEU A 54 0.08 2.05 16.44
CA LEU A 54 0.54 2.16 17.83
C LEU A 54 2.01 2.60 17.96
N ALA A 55 2.88 2.22 17.02
CA ALA A 55 4.30 2.56 17.03
C ALA A 55 4.63 3.83 16.22
N GLU A 56 3.63 4.50 15.67
CA GLU A 56 3.83 5.71 14.88
C GLU A 56 3.89 6.96 15.74
N ALA A 57 4.88 7.80 15.44
CA ALA A 57 5.04 9.10 16.08
C ALA A 57 4.47 10.24 15.22
N CYS A 58 4.33 10.06 13.90
CA CYS A 58 3.68 11.05 13.04
C CYS A 58 2.20 11.16 13.40
N HIS A 59 1.62 12.34 13.16
CA HIS A 59 0.22 12.61 13.51
C HIS A 59 -0.72 11.55 12.97
N HIS A 60 -0.54 11.15 11.72
CA HIS A 60 -1.42 10.20 11.07
C HIS A 60 -0.66 9.43 9.98
N SER A 61 -1.19 8.27 9.65
CA SER A 61 -0.81 7.42 8.53
C SER A 61 -2.02 7.04 7.68
N LEU A 62 -3.24 7.27 8.17
CA LEU A 62 -4.47 7.11 7.43
C LEU A 62 -5.41 8.29 7.74
N VAL A 63 -6.01 8.85 6.70
CA VAL A 63 -7.03 9.89 6.79
C VAL A 63 -8.27 9.38 6.07
N LEU A 64 -9.39 9.36 6.78
CA LEU A 64 -10.69 9.03 6.24
C LEU A 64 -11.47 10.32 6.06
N GLU A 65 -11.91 10.61 4.84
CA GLU A 65 -12.65 11.81 4.50
C GLU A 65 -14.04 11.44 4.00
N LYS A 66 -15.07 11.94 4.67
CA LYS A 66 -16.46 11.69 4.27
C LYS A 66 -16.72 12.32 2.90
N SER A 67 -17.16 11.50 1.95
CA SER A 67 -17.36 11.94 0.56
C SER A 67 -18.50 11.18 -0.12
N PRO A 68 -19.25 11.79 -1.06
CA PRO A 68 -20.15 11.04 -1.95
C PRO A 68 -19.41 10.03 -2.83
N ASP A 69 -18.10 10.21 -3.05
CA ASP A 69 -17.24 9.29 -3.81
C ASP A 69 -16.61 8.20 -2.92
N GLY A 70 -17.34 7.73 -1.91
CA GLY A 70 -16.89 6.64 -1.03
C GLY A 70 -16.39 5.43 -1.81
N GLY A 71 -15.26 4.85 -1.39
CA GLY A 71 -14.60 3.73 -2.08
C GLY A 71 -13.51 4.16 -3.07
N THR A 72 -13.28 5.47 -3.22
CA THR A 72 -12.14 6.02 -3.99
C THR A 72 -10.98 6.44 -3.08
N ALA A 73 -9.75 6.31 -3.58
CA ALA A 73 -8.57 6.85 -2.92
C ALA A 73 -8.31 8.29 -3.38
N ARG A 74 -7.74 9.12 -2.50
CA ARG A 74 -7.33 10.49 -2.87
C ARG A 74 -5.87 10.55 -3.26
N ARG A 75 -4.96 10.24 -2.32
CA ARG A 75 -3.52 10.42 -2.50
C ARG A 75 -2.69 9.44 -1.67
N LEU A 76 -1.54 9.06 -2.23
CA LEU A 76 -0.50 8.32 -1.54
C LEU A 76 0.58 9.27 -1.00
N GLY A 77 0.85 9.19 0.29
CA GLY A 77 1.79 10.05 0.99
C GLY A 77 3.18 9.44 1.13
N PHE A 78 4.21 10.20 0.80
CA PHE A 78 5.61 9.86 1.08
C PHE A 78 6.30 10.95 1.91
N ARG A 79 7.23 10.52 2.76
CA ARG A 79 8.12 11.43 3.51
C ARG A 79 9.36 11.73 2.69
N VAL A 80 9.71 13.00 2.54
CA VAL A 80 11.07 13.39 2.14
C VAL A 80 11.92 13.71 3.39
N PHE A 81 13.24 13.78 3.25
CA PHE A 81 14.12 14.01 4.40
C PHE A 81 14.09 15.46 4.89
N PHE A 82 14.14 16.43 3.98
CA PHE A 82 14.22 17.85 4.29
C PHE A 82 13.19 18.67 3.49
N ASP A 83 12.91 19.90 3.94
CA ASP A 83 12.03 20.81 3.18
C ASP A 83 12.65 21.18 1.82
N GLU A 84 13.98 21.22 1.71
CA GLU A 84 14.69 21.44 0.45
C GLU A 84 14.45 20.31 -0.56
N ASP A 85 14.24 19.07 -0.10
CA ASP A 85 13.85 17.97 -0.99
C ASP A 85 12.50 18.22 -1.65
N LEU A 86 11.60 18.99 -1.02
CA LEU A 86 10.32 19.38 -1.63
C LEU A 86 10.54 20.41 -2.75
N ASP A 87 11.51 21.31 -2.61
CA ASP A 87 11.86 22.29 -3.64
C ASP A 87 12.52 21.62 -4.85
N GLU A 88 13.39 20.63 -4.61
CA GLU A 88 13.96 19.75 -5.63
C GLU A 88 12.87 18.90 -6.32
N ALA A 89 11.95 18.32 -5.55
CA ALA A 89 10.82 17.57 -6.09
C ALA A 89 9.93 18.46 -6.97
N TYR A 90 9.57 19.66 -6.52
CA TYR A 90 8.79 20.60 -7.31
C TYR A 90 9.45 20.87 -8.67
N ARG A 91 10.76 21.18 -8.69
CA ARG A 91 11.51 21.36 -9.94
C ARG A 91 11.51 20.10 -10.80
N TYR A 92 11.81 18.94 -10.22
CA TYR A 92 11.86 17.67 -10.92
C TYR A 92 10.57 17.35 -11.69
N PHE A 93 9.41 17.50 -11.04
CA PHE A 93 8.11 17.24 -11.66
C PHE A 93 7.77 18.31 -12.72
N ARG A 94 8.00 19.60 -12.42
CA ARG A 94 7.70 20.70 -13.36
C ARG A 94 8.53 20.65 -14.64
N GLU A 95 9.82 20.34 -14.55
CA GLU A 95 10.71 20.20 -15.71
C GLU A 95 10.30 19.05 -16.64
N ARG A 96 9.62 18.03 -16.09
CA ARG A 96 9.07 16.89 -16.83
C ARG A 96 7.63 17.13 -17.32
N GLY A 97 7.08 18.32 -17.08
CA GLY A 97 5.70 18.65 -17.43
C GLY A 97 4.65 17.90 -16.61
N LEU A 98 5.04 17.33 -15.47
CA LEU A 98 4.12 16.61 -14.57
C LEU A 98 3.44 17.59 -13.59
N PRO A 99 2.22 17.26 -13.10
CA PRO A 99 1.53 18.05 -12.07
C PRO A 99 2.37 18.19 -10.80
N ALA A 100 2.46 19.41 -10.28
CA ALA A 100 3.08 19.73 -9.00
C ALA A 100 2.50 21.03 -8.44
N GLU A 101 1.94 20.97 -7.23
CA GLU A 101 1.25 22.07 -6.56
C GLU A 101 1.57 22.10 -5.06
N TRP A 102 1.83 23.30 -4.54
CA TRP A 102 1.99 23.53 -3.11
C TRP A 102 0.62 23.67 -2.44
N VAL A 103 0.42 22.95 -1.35
CA VAL A 103 -0.85 22.95 -0.62
C VAL A 103 -0.61 23.08 0.89
N GLU A 104 -1.60 23.64 1.58
CA GLU A 104 -1.66 23.63 3.04
C GLU A 104 -2.45 22.41 3.50
N MET A 105 -1.89 21.65 4.44
CA MET A 105 -2.44 20.37 4.86
C MET A 105 -2.48 20.24 6.39
N PRO A 106 -3.63 19.89 7.01
CA PRO A 106 -3.72 19.73 8.45
C PRO A 106 -2.67 18.78 9.01
N HIS A 107 -1.98 19.23 10.06
CA HIS A 107 -0.94 18.49 10.78
C HIS A 107 0.31 18.12 9.97
N GLN A 108 0.45 18.61 8.74
CA GLN A 108 1.66 18.47 7.92
C GLN A 108 2.44 19.78 7.91
N GLY A 109 3.75 19.70 7.70
CA GLY A 109 4.55 20.87 7.33
C GLY A 109 4.31 21.26 5.87
N ARG A 110 5.31 21.90 5.25
CA ARG A 110 5.29 22.18 3.80
C ARG A 110 4.92 20.90 3.05
N THR A 111 3.90 21.01 2.19
CA THR A 111 3.34 19.86 1.48
C THR A 111 3.27 20.16 -0.01
N LEU A 112 3.76 19.20 -0.79
CA LEU A 112 3.73 19.23 -2.24
C LEU A 112 2.85 18.08 -2.75
N GLN A 113 1.81 18.38 -3.51
CA GLN A 113 1.03 17.39 -4.24
C GLN A 113 1.54 17.27 -5.66
N VAL A 114 1.80 16.05 -6.10
CA VAL A 114 2.31 15.74 -7.45
C VAL A 114 1.54 14.57 -8.06
N SER A 115 1.75 14.30 -9.34
CA SER A 115 1.28 13.07 -9.98
C SER A 115 2.43 12.39 -10.71
N ASP A 116 2.54 11.07 -10.55
CA ASP A 116 3.51 10.28 -11.32
C ASP A 116 3.11 10.22 -12.81
N PRO A 117 3.98 9.71 -13.70
CA PRO A 117 3.66 9.59 -15.14
C PRO A 117 2.42 8.73 -15.42
N THR A 118 2.08 7.80 -14.53
CA THR A 118 0.89 6.96 -14.66
C THR A 118 -0.39 7.72 -14.33
N GLY A 119 -0.27 8.83 -13.60
CA GLY A 119 -1.38 9.65 -13.10
C GLY A 119 -1.66 9.44 -11.61
N THR A 120 -0.88 8.60 -10.91
CA THR A 120 -1.08 8.30 -9.49
C THR A 120 -0.92 9.58 -8.67
N PRO A 121 -1.93 10.00 -7.90
CA PRO A 121 -1.82 11.19 -7.06
C PRO A 121 -0.93 10.92 -5.84
N LEU A 122 0.13 11.70 -5.71
CA LEU A 122 1.08 11.63 -4.60
C LEU A 122 1.02 12.89 -3.74
N GLU A 123 1.45 12.76 -2.49
CA GLU A 123 1.61 13.87 -1.53
C GLU A 123 2.96 13.72 -0.79
N LEU A 124 3.80 14.75 -0.86
CA LEU A 124 5.14 14.77 -0.28
C LEU A 124 5.21 15.79 0.84
N CYS A 125 5.73 15.40 2.00
CA CYS A 125 6.02 16.32 3.09
C CYS A 125 7.27 15.88 3.88
N ALA A 126 8.03 16.84 4.41
CA ALA A 126 9.23 16.55 5.20
C ALA A 126 8.94 16.42 6.71
N THR A 127 7.95 17.18 7.21
CA THR A 127 7.58 17.26 8.63
C THR A 127 6.07 17.06 8.85
N MET A 128 5.70 16.53 10.02
CA MET A 128 4.32 16.37 10.49
C MET A 128 4.34 16.63 11.99
N SER A 129 3.23 17.11 12.55
CA SER A 129 3.06 17.13 14.01
C SER A 129 3.26 15.72 14.57
N THR A 130 3.86 15.60 15.76
CA THR A 130 4.09 14.30 16.37
C THR A 130 3.13 14.03 17.52
N ARG A 131 2.87 12.74 17.78
CA ARG A 131 2.12 12.23 18.92
C ARG A 131 2.98 11.22 19.69
N PRO A 132 2.78 11.05 21.00
CA PRO A 132 3.41 9.96 21.74
C PRO A 132 3.09 8.60 21.09
N ARG A 133 4.11 7.75 20.97
CA ARG A 133 3.93 6.35 20.56
C ARG A 133 3.25 5.59 21.69
N LEU A 134 2.40 4.64 21.32
CA LEU A 134 1.58 3.83 22.23
C LEU A 134 1.96 2.34 22.23
N HIS A 135 3.03 1.94 21.54
CA HIS A 135 3.54 0.55 21.44
C HIS A 135 3.90 -0.16 22.78
N ILE A 136 3.79 0.51 23.93
CA ILE A 136 3.93 -0.09 25.27
C ILE A 136 2.73 0.23 26.18
N ASN A 137 1.71 0.90 25.63
CA ASN A 137 0.49 1.30 26.32
C ASN A 137 -0.62 0.30 25.98
N PHE A 138 -0.53 -0.89 26.58
CA PHE A 138 -1.41 -2.02 26.30
C PHE A 138 -2.89 -1.75 26.56
N GLU A 139 -3.24 -0.72 27.35
CA GLU A 139 -4.60 -0.24 27.53
C GLU A 139 -5.26 0.30 26.26
N HIS A 140 -4.47 0.68 25.26
CA HIS A 140 -4.95 1.17 23.95
C HIS A 140 -5.06 0.08 22.89
N TYR A 141 -4.65 -1.15 23.21
CA TYR A 141 -4.59 -2.25 22.24
C TYR A 141 -5.99 -2.78 21.94
N LYS A 142 -6.30 -2.89 20.64
CA LYS A 142 -7.56 -3.43 20.10
C LYS A 142 -7.27 -4.19 18.81
N GLY A 143 -8.17 -5.10 18.42
CA GLY A 143 -8.13 -5.74 17.10
C GLY A 143 -6.77 -6.36 16.78
N ALA A 144 -6.25 -6.05 15.59
CA ALA A 144 -4.97 -6.53 15.11
C ALA A 144 -3.73 -5.84 15.73
N HIS A 145 -3.90 -4.93 16.69
CA HIS A 145 -2.78 -4.17 17.27
C HIS A 145 -1.87 -3.53 16.21
N ALA A 146 -2.44 -2.95 15.15
CA ALA A 146 -1.68 -2.39 14.04
C ALA A 146 -0.59 -1.41 14.52
N GLN A 147 0.66 -1.68 14.14
CA GLN A 147 1.84 -0.99 14.64
C GLN A 147 2.22 0.21 13.79
N ARG A 148 2.41 0.02 12.48
CA ARG A 148 2.83 1.07 11.54
C ARG A 148 2.32 0.79 10.13
N LEU A 149 1.94 1.84 9.41
CA LEU A 149 1.79 1.77 7.96
C LEU A 149 3.13 1.36 7.34
N ASP A 150 3.07 0.42 6.41
CA ASP A 150 4.26 -0.14 5.80
C ASP A 150 4.36 0.20 4.31
N HIS A 151 3.37 -0.18 3.50
CA HIS A 151 3.47 0.01 2.06
C HIS A 151 2.10 0.22 1.40
N PHE A 152 2.18 0.63 0.13
CA PHE A 152 1.08 0.63 -0.81
C PHE A 152 1.34 -0.40 -1.90
N GLN A 153 0.28 -0.97 -2.47
CA GLN A 153 0.34 -1.67 -3.74
C GLN A 153 -0.59 -1.01 -4.74
N LEU A 154 -0.10 -0.81 -5.96
CA LEU A 154 -0.83 -0.23 -7.08
C LEU A 154 -1.08 -1.27 -8.17
N LEU A 155 -2.24 -1.18 -8.81
CA LEU A 155 -2.40 -1.68 -10.18
C LEU A 155 -1.94 -0.58 -11.14
N VAL A 156 -1.11 -0.96 -12.11
CA VAL A 156 -0.59 -0.05 -13.14
C VAL A 156 -0.71 -0.68 -14.54
N PRO A 157 -0.94 0.13 -15.59
CA PRO A 157 -1.02 -0.37 -16.96
C PRO A 157 0.33 -0.83 -17.52
N ASP A 158 1.43 -0.22 -17.06
CA ASP A 158 2.79 -0.58 -17.43
C ASP A 158 3.68 -0.61 -16.17
N VAL A 159 4.07 -1.83 -15.77
CA VAL A 159 4.89 -2.07 -14.59
C VAL A 159 6.33 -1.60 -14.81
N TYR A 160 6.88 -1.75 -16.02
CA TYR A 160 8.25 -1.35 -16.30
C TYR A 160 8.41 0.16 -16.31
N GLU A 161 7.51 0.89 -16.98
CA GLU A 161 7.50 2.36 -16.98
C GLU A 161 7.38 2.91 -15.55
N SER A 162 6.43 2.37 -14.78
CA SER A 162 6.23 2.80 -13.39
C SER A 162 7.46 2.46 -12.52
N CYS A 163 7.99 1.24 -12.63
CA CYS A 163 9.20 0.83 -11.92
C CYS A 163 10.42 1.71 -12.29
N ALA A 164 10.57 2.08 -13.56
CA ALA A 164 11.66 2.94 -14.02
C ALA A 164 11.57 4.34 -13.42
N PHE A 165 10.37 4.92 -13.36
CA PHE A 165 10.14 6.21 -12.72
C PHE A 165 10.58 6.20 -11.25
N TYR A 166 10.08 5.25 -10.45
CA TYR A 166 10.42 5.17 -9.03
C TYR A 166 11.89 4.78 -8.81
N SER A 167 12.49 4.00 -9.71
CA SER A 167 13.93 3.68 -9.68
C SER A 167 14.81 4.93 -9.88
N GLY A 168 14.37 5.87 -10.73
CA GLY A 168 15.00 7.18 -10.87
C GLY A 168 14.81 8.10 -9.65
N LEU A 169 13.83 7.80 -8.79
CA LEU A 169 13.64 8.43 -7.48
C LEU A 169 14.36 7.65 -6.35
N GLY A 170 15.21 6.70 -6.71
CA GLY A 170 16.04 5.93 -5.80
C GLY A 170 15.34 4.75 -5.12
N PHE A 171 14.11 4.41 -5.50
CA PHE A 171 13.52 3.18 -5.03
C PHE A 171 14.28 1.98 -5.58
N ARG A 172 14.57 1.01 -4.72
CA ARG A 172 15.25 -0.24 -5.07
C ARG A 172 14.27 -1.39 -4.99
N ASN A 173 14.39 -2.38 -5.86
CA ASN A 173 13.60 -3.60 -5.73
C ASN A 173 14.22 -4.49 -4.65
N SER A 174 13.41 -5.00 -3.71
CA SER A 174 13.81 -6.17 -2.92
C SER A 174 13.57 -7.44 -3.71
N GLU A 175 12.46 -7.47 -4.45
CA GLU A 175 11.95 -8.62 -5.17
C GLU A 175 11.19 -8.16 -6.40
N TYR A 176 11.01 -9.07 -7.35
CA TYR A 176 10.25 -8.80 -8.57
C TYR A 176 9.69 -10.08 -9.19
N LEU A 177 8.61 -9.93 -9.95
CA LEU A 177 7.95 -11.02 -10.67
C LEU A 177 8.23 -10.88 -12.17
N GLU A 178 8.63 -11.97 -12.81
CA GLU A 178 8.76 -12.05 -14.27
C GLU A 178 7.91 -13.19 -14.84
N HIS A 179 7.36 -12.94 -16.03
CA HIS A 179 6.80 -13.98 -16.90
C HIS A 179 7.58 -13.96 -18.22
N GLY A 180 8.42 -14.97 -18.43
CA GLY A 180 9.43 -14.90 -19.49
C GLY A 180 10.42 -13.76 -19.24
N ASP A 181 10.43 -12.78 -20.14
CA ASP A 181 11.26 -11.56 -20.08
C ASP A 181 10.49 -10.31 -19.60
N GLU A 182 9.18 -10.44 -19.40
CA GLU A 182 8.30 -9.33 -19.01
C GLU A 182 8.27 -9.16 -17.49
N LEU A 183 8.50 -7.92 -17.04
CA LEU A 183 8.35 -7.53 -15.63
C LEU A 183 6.86 -7.36 -15.32
N ILE A 184 6.33 -8.21 -14.43
CA ILE A 184 4.90 -8.22 -14.06
C ILE A 184 4.68 -8.04 -12.56
N GLY A 185 5.71 -7.60 -11.85
CA GLY A 185 5.62 -7.22 -10.45
C GLY A 185 6.92 -6.60 -9.97
N ALA A 186 6.84 -5.46 -9.29
CA ALA A 186 7.98 -4.77 -8.70
C ALA A 186 7.68 -4.47 -7.23
N PHE A 187 8.54 -4.91 -6.31
CA PHE A 187 8.40 -4.67 -4.87
C PHE A 187 9.54 -3.76 -4.42
N MET A 188 9.24 -2.48 -4.26
CA MET A 188 10.22 -1.41 -4.21
C MET A 188 10.28 -0.72 -2.86
N TYR A 189 11.48 -0.42 -2.35
CA TYR A 189 11.70 0.19 -1.05
C TYR A 189 12.63 1.41 -1.07
N ARG A 190 12.47 2.24 -0.04
CA ARG A 190 13.36 3.31 0.41
C ARG A 190 13.77 3.09 1.87
N LYS A 191 12.85 2.63 2.71
CA LYS A 191 13.13 2.22 4.10
C LYS A 191 13.73 0.81 4.14
N GLY A 192 14.31 0.45 5.28
CA GLY A 192 15.00 -0.84 5.48
C GLY A 192 14.12 -2.10 5.56
N THR A 193 12.99 -2.10 4.86
CA THR A 193 12.05 -3.24 4.73
C THR A 193 11.84 -3.57 3.26
N CYS A 194 11.26 -4.73 2.94
CA CYS A 194 11.18 -5.19 1.56
C CYS A 194 10.47 -4.23 0.61
N LEU A 195 9.49 -3.45 1.07
CA LEU A 195 8.78 -2.50 0.22
C LEU A 195 8.23 -1.31 0.98
N ASP A 196 8.19 -0.18 0.28
CA ASP A 196 7.34 0.99 0.49
C ASP A 196 6.21 1.05 -0.55
N LEU A 197 6.49 0.56 -1.77
CA LEU A 197 5.59 0.56 -2.90
C LEU A 197 5.71 -0.74 -3.71
N ALA A 198 4.59 -1.40 -3.96
CA ALA A 198 4.48 -2.50 -4.90
C ALA A 198 3.65 -2.12 -6.13
N MET A 199 4.00 -2.66 -7.29
CA MET A 199 3.28 -2.43 -8.54
C MET A 199 3.09 -3.74 -9.27
N VAL A 200 1.86 -4.02 -9.70
CA VAL A 200 1.48 -5.20 -10.48
C VAL A 200 0.57 -4.78 -11.64
N PRO A 201 0.47 -5.56 -12.73
CA PRO A 201 -0.33 -5.19 -13.89
C PRO A 201 -1.83 -5.18 -13.55
N GLY A 202 -2.54 -4.19 -14.06
CA GLY A 202 -4.00 -4.10 -13.95
C GLY A 202 -4.50 -2.73 -14.41
N ASP A 203 -5.83 -2.54 -14.41
CA ASP A 203 -6.42 -1.26 -14.75
C ASP A 203 -6.00 -0.20 -13.72
N GLY A 204 -5.24 0.79 -14.18
CA GLY A 204 -4.52 1.69 -13.29
C GLY A 204 -4.33 3.12 -13.82
N PRO A 205 -3.90 4.06 -12.96
CA PRO A 205 -3.47 3.80 -11.58
C PRO A 205 -4.67 3.57 -10.65
N SER A 206 -4.60 2.53 -9.83
CA SER A 206 -5.57 2.29 -8.77
C SER A 206 -4.89 1.66 -7.56
N LEU A 207 -5.39 1.96 -6.36
CA LEU A 207 -4.87 1.45 -5.11
C LEU A 207 -5.36 0.02 -4.90
N HIS A 208 -4.48 -0.96 -5.11
CA HIS A 208 -4.79 -2.35 -4.84
C HIS A 208 -4.98 -2.57 -3.34
N HIS A 209 -4.02 -2.11 -2.52
CA HIS A 209 -4.14 -2.14 -1.06
C HIS A 209 -3.09 -1.25 -0.39
N PHE A 210 -3.26 -1.06 0.91
CA PHE A 210 -2.26 -0.53 1.82
C PHE A 210 -2.09 -1.50 2.99
N ALA A 211 -0.94 -1.47 3.67
CA ALA A 211 -0.60 -2.48 4.65
C ALA A 211 -0.19 -1.91 6.01
N TYR A 212 -0.63 -2.56 7.08
CA TYR A 212 -0.16 -2.31 8.43
C TYR A 212 0.58 -3.53 9.00
N THR A 213 1.73 -3.26 9.59
CA THR A 213 2.47 -4.26 10.37
C THR A 213 1.72 -4.62 11.65
N VAL A 214 1.72 -5.89 12.01
CA VAL A 214 1.33 -6.38 13.34
C VAL A 214 2.50 -7.05 14.03
N SER A 215 2.46 -7.14 15.37
CA SER A 215 3.60 -7.65 16.14
C SER A 215 3.72 -9.16 16.01
N GLU A 216 2.60 -9.86 16.12
CA GLU A 216 2.58 -11.32 16.11
C GLU A 216 1.55 -11.90 15.15
N SER A 217 1.81 -13.12 14.71
CA SER A 217 0.92 -13.86 13.80
C SER A 217 -0.49 -14.02 14.35
N HIS A 218 -0.67 -14.07 15.67
CA HIS A 218 -1.99 -14.23 16.28
C HIS A 218 -2.86 -12.98 16.13
N ASP A 219 -2.25 -11.80 16.05
CA ASP A 219 -2.96 -10.53 15.84
C ASP A 219 -3.70 -10.50 14.48
N ILE A 220 -3.17 -11.22 13.47
CA ILE A 220 -3.83 -11.40 12.17
C ILE A 220 -5.16 -12.13 12.33
N PHE A 221 -5.19 -13.21 13.13
CA PHE A 221 -6.43 -13.95 13.39
C PHE A 221 -7.42 -13.11 14.21
N THR A 222 -6.92 -12.35 15.18
CA THR A 222 -7.75 -11.42 15.96
C THR A 222 -8.45 -10.39 15.05
N ALA A 223 -7.77 -9.88 14.02
CA ALA A 223 -8.39 -9.03 13.00
C ALA A 223 -9.57 -9.73 12.32
N CYS A 224 -9.38 -10.98 11.87
CA CYS A 224 -10.44 -11.77 11.23
C CYS A 224 -11.62 -12.04 12.16
N ASP A 225 -11.37 -12.36 13.44
CA ASP A 225 -12.41 -12.61 14.42
C ASP A 225 -13.27 -11.36 14.66
N PHE A 226 -12.64 -10.19 14.83
CA PHE A 226 -13.37 -8.93 14.96
C PHE A 226 -14.12 -8.55 13.70
N ALA A 227 -13.56 -8.81 12.51
CA ALA A 227 -14.27 -8.63 11.25
C ALA A 227 -15.55 -9.48 11.23
N GLY A 228 -15.47 -10.76 11.61
CA GLY A 228 -16.63 -11.64 11.74
C GLY A 228 -17.69 -11.14 12.73
N ILE A 229 -17.27 -10.77 13.94
CA ILE A 229 -18.17 -10.28 15.01
C ILE A 229 -18.91 -9.00 14.61
N LEU A 230 -18.24 -8.11 13.87
CA LEU A 230 -18.81 -6.81 13.48
C LEU A 230 -19.62 -6.86 12.17
N GLY A 231 -19.70 -8.02 11.52
CA GLY A 231 -20.44 -8.19 10.27
C GLY A 231 -19.62 -7.93 8.99
N TYR A 232 -18.30 -7.78 9.10
CA TYR A 232 -17.37 -7.65 7.97
C TYR A 232 -16.73 -8.99 7.56
N GLY A 233 -17.29 -10.13 8.00
CA GLY A 233 -16.71 -11.46 7.77
C GLY A 233 -16.50 -11.79 6.29
N ASP A 234 -17.46 -11.42 5.42
CA ASP A 234 -17.36 -11.58 3.96
C ASP A 234 -16.24 -10.70 3.34
N GLY A 235 -15.78 -9.71 4.10
CA GLY A 235 -14.66 -8.82 3.79
C GLY A 235 -13.29 -9.41 4.12
N VAL A 236 -13.18 -10.56 4.80
CA VAL A 236 -11.91 -11.31 4.92
C VAL A 236 -11.63 -11.96 3.57
N GLU A 237 -10.98 -11.19 2.70
CA GLU A 237 -10.99 -11.43 1.26
C GLU A 237 -9.97 -12.48 0.83
N ARG A 238 -8.78 -12.48 1.45
CA ARG A 238 -7.71 -13.43 1.15
C ARG A 238 -6.85 -13.70 2.37
N GLY A 239 -6.53 -14.98 2.57
CA GLY A 239 -5.77 -15.45 3.72
C GLY A 239 -6.67 -15.81 4.91
N PRO A 240 -6.11 -15.97 6.12
CA PRO A 240 -4.70 -15.83 6.44
C PRO A 240 -3.79 -16.78 5.63
N GLY A 241 -2.64 -16.29 5.19
CA GLY A 241 -1.74 -17.05 4.32
C GLY A 241 -0.29 -16.63 4.47
N ARG A 242 0.59 -17.28 3.70
CA ARG A 242 2.02 -16.97 3.60
C ARG A 242 2.32 -16.52 2.18
N HIS A 243 2.96 -15.36 2.03
CA HIS A 243 3.45 -14.92 0.72
C HIS A 243 4.70 -15.70 0.32
N GLY A 244 4.88 -15.89 -0.99
CA GLY A 244 6.20 -16.20 -1.54
C GLY A 244 7.09 -14.96 -1.44
N PRO A 245 6.78 -13.90 -2.21
CA PRO A 245 7.48 -12.63 -2.08
C PRO A 245 7.34 -12.02 -0.67
N GLY A 246 8.42 -11.54 -0.09
CA GLY A 246 8.48 -11.00 1.27
C GLY A 246 8.47 -12.07 2.38
N GLY A 247 7.92 -13.27 2.10
CA GLY A 247 7.83 -14.36 3.07
C GLY A 247 6.88 -14.09 4.26
N MET A 248 6.05 -13.06 4.19
CA MET A 248 5.22 -12.58 5.31
C MET A 248 3.95 -13.42 5.49
N LEU A 249 3.49 -13.59 6.73
CA LEU A 249 2.08 -13.93 6.96
C LEU A 249 1.24 -12.71 6.71
N PHE A 250 0.09 -12.92 6.09
CA PHE A 250 -0.83 -11.85 5.76
C PHE A 250 -2.28 -12.27 5.94
N SER A 251 -3.16 -11.29 6.09
CA SER A 251 -4.56 -11.37 5.70
C SER A 251 -4.99 -10.05 5.03
N TYR A 252 -5.77 -10.15 3.97
CA TYR A 252 -6.38 -9.00 3.30
C TYR A 252 -7.84 -8.89 3.72
N LEU A 253 -8.21 -7.69 4.18
CA LEU A 253 -9.57 -7.34 4.55
C LEU A 253 -10.10 -6.23 3.64
N ARG A 254 -11.41 -6.20 3.41
CA ARG A 254 -12.14 -5.07 2.81
C ARG A 254 -12.80 -4.25 3.91
N ASP A 255 -12.61 -2.94 3.84
CA ASP A 255 -13.35 -2.00 4.68
C ASP A 255 -14.80 -1.82 4.15
N PRO A 256 -15.66 -1.05 4.84
CA PRO A 256 -17.06 -0.87 4.46
C PRO A 256 -17.28 -0.28 3.06
N ASP A 257 -16.31 0.47 2.54
CA ASP A 257 -16.34 1.09 1.21
C ASP A 257 -15.64 0.21 0.15
N GLY A 258 -15.08 -0.93 0.55
CA GLY A 258 -14.35 -1.84 -0.32
C GLY A 258 -12.88 -1.50 -0.49
N HIS A 259 -12.29 -0.57 0.26
CA HIS A 259 -10.85 -0.42 0.30
C HIS A 259 -10.19 -1.67 0.87
N ARG A 260 -9.12 -2.14 0.23
CA ARG A 260 -8.39 -3.31 0.71
C ARG A 260 -7.25 -2.89 1.62
N VAL A 261 -7.19 -3.52 2.78
CA VAL A 261 -6.09 -3.37 3.73
C VAL A 261 -5.47 -4.73 4.04
N GLU A 262 -4.14 -4.76 4.09
CA GLU A 262 -3.37 -5.92 4.53
C GLU A 262 -2.94 -5.74 5.99
N VAL A 263 -3.11 -6.78 6.79
CA VAL A 263 -2.41 -6.94 8.07
C VAL A 263 -1.41 -8.07 7.92
N PHE A 264 -0.15 -7.81 8.31
CA PHE A 264 0.93 -8.77 8.06
C PHE A 264 2.01 -8.71 9.15
N ASN A 265 2.77 -9.80 9.29
CA ASN A 265 3.91 -9.85 10.20
C ASN A 265 5.25 -9.61 9.47
N SER A 266 6.19 -9.02 10.21
CA SER A 266 7.48 -8.45 9.77
C SER A 266 8.11 -8.96 8.46
N HIS A 267 8.72 -8.00 7.75
CA HIS A 267 9.66 -8.22 6.64
C HIS A 267 10.99 -8.82 7.09
N TYR A 268 11.75 -9.34 6.13
CA TYR A 268 13.22 -9.38 6.26
C TYR A 268 13.82 -8.00 5.95
N GLN A 269 15.08 -7.79 6.34
CA GLN A 269 15.73 -6.49 6.23
C GLN A 269 16.37 -6.28 4.85
N THR A 270 16.23 -5.07 4.30
CA THR A 270 16.81 -4.65 3.01
C THR A 270 17.52 -3.30 3.16
N ILE A 271 18.83 -3.31 3.40
CA ILE A 271 19.62 -2.08 3.61
C ILE A 271 20.87 -2.02 2.72
N ASP A 272 21.50 -3.16 2.46
CA ASP A 272 22.81 -3.23 1.82
C ASP A 272 22.70 -3.08 0.30
N ILE A 273 23.53 -2.23 -0.30
CA ILE A 273 23.43 -1.82 -1.71
C ILE A 273 23.78 -2.92 -2.70
N GLU A 274 24.60 -3.88 -2.28
CA GLU A 274 25.05 -5.03 -3.04
C GLU A 274 24.05 -6.20 -3.03
N THR A 275 22.97 -6.10 -2.22
CA THR A 275 21.92 -7.12 -2.21
C THR A 275 21.12 -7.04 -3.50
N GLU A 276 21.30 -8.05 -4.34
CA GLU A 276 20.54 -8.21 -5.58
C GLU A 276 19.07 -8.56 -5.31
N PRO A 277 18.12 -8.05 -6.09
CA PRO A 277 16.70 -8.36 -5.93
C PRO A 277 16.38 -9.84 -6.15
N VAL A 278 15.48 -10.41 -5.36
CA VAL A 278 15.02 -11.80 -5.57
C VAL A 278 14.06 -11.86 -6.76
N ARG A 279 14.44 -12.63 -7.78
CA ARG A 279 13.58 -12.93 -8.93
C ARG A 279 12.59 -14.05 -8.59
N TRP A 280 11.33 -13.83 -8.94
CA TRP A 280 10.31 -14.87 -8.93
C TRP A 280 9.73 -15.10 -10.32
N ASP A 281 9.70 -16.34 -10.77
CA ASP A 281 8.96 -16.72 -11.97
C ASP A 281 7.48 -16.89 -11.62
N ALA A 282 6.61 -16.06 -12.20
CA ALA A 282 5.19 -16.06 -11.91
C ALA A 282 4.48 -17.40 -12.17
N THR A 283 5.04 -18.24 -13.04
CA THR A 283 4.52 -19.61 -13.25
C THR A 283 4.71 -20.50 -12.01
N SER A 284 5.72 -20.20 -11.18
CA SER A 284 6.10 -20.96 -9.98
C SER A 284 5.72 -20.30 -8.65
N VAL A 285 5.41 -18.99 -8.66
CA VAL A 285 5.00 -18.24 -7.45
C VAL A 285 3.74 -18.84 -6.83
N SER A 286 2.84 -19.36 -7.66
CA SER A 286 1.60 -19.98 -7.18
C SER A 286 1.78 -21.32 -6.46
N THR A 287 2.98 -21.93 -6.53
CA THR A 287 3.24 -23.30 -6.05
C THR A 287 4.30 -23.41 -4.96
N ASN A 288 5.31 -22.53 -4.91
CA ASN A 288 6.49 -22.77 -4.06
C ASN A 288 6.38 -22.34 -2.57
N ALA A 289 5.35 -21.57 -2.19
CA ALA A 289 5.15 -21.17 -0.78
C ALA A 289 3.68 -20.92 -0.39
N ARG A 290 2.74 -21.06 -1.32
CA ARG A 290 1.33 -20.73 -1.11
C ARG A 290 0.67 -21.78 -0.22
N TRP A 291 0.03 -21.32 0.85
CA TRP A 291 -0.91 -22.15 1.60
C TRP A 291 -2.30 -22.05 0.97
N GLY A 292 -2.88 -23.20 0.62
CA GLY A 292 -4.26 -23.27 0.14
C GLY A 292 -4.46 -23.02 -1.36
N LEU A 293 -5.70 -22.68 -1.69
CA LEU A 293 -6.17 -22.49 -3.06
C LEU A 293 -5.70 -21.14 -3.63
N PRO A 294 -5.80 -20.92 -4.96
CA PRO A 294 -5.55 -19.59 -5.52
C PRO A 294 -6.49 -18.53 -4.95
N ALA A 295 -6.14 -17.26 -5.10
CA ALA A 295 -7.01 -16.16 -4.66
C ALA A 295 -8.24 -16.04 -5.57
N LEU A 296 -9.31 -15.44 -5.03
CA LEU A 296 -10.51 -15.08 -5.79
C LEU A 296 -10.17 -14.08 -6.89
N GLU A 297 -10.96 -14.09 -7.97
CA GLU A 297 -10.82 -13.14 -9.09
C GLU A 297 -10.80 -11.69 -8.60
N LYS A 298 -11.70 -11.33 -7.66
CA LYS A 298 -11.75 -9.99 -7.07
C LYS A 298 -10.43 -9.51 -6.46
N TRP A 299 -9.60 -10.40 -5.91
CA TRP A 299 -8.31 -10.01 -5.35
C TRP A 299 -7.37 -9.46 -6.43
N TYR A 300 -7.42 -10.02 -7.64
CA TYR A 300 -6.53 -9.64 -8.74
C TYR A 300 -6.98 -8.36 -9.45
N PHE A 301 -8.29 -8.11 -9.54
CA PHE A 301 -8.82 -7.09 -10.45
C PHE A 301 -9.56 -5.94 -9.78
N GLU A 302 -10.12 -6.12 -8.58
CA GLU A 302 -10.78 -5.02 -7.89
C GLU A 302 -9.77 -4.21 -7.08
N ALA A 303 -9.74 -2.90 -7.29
CA ALA A 303 -8.89 -1.94 -6.60
C ALA A 303 -9.64 -0.61 -6.43
N SER A 304 -9.19 0.23 -5.49
CA SER A 304 -9.80 1.54 -5.29
C SER A 304 -9.26 2.53 -6.32
N ALA A 305 -10.14 3.05 -7.17
CA ALA A 305 -9.78 4.08 -8.14
C ALA A 305 -9.36 5.37 -7.40
N PHE A 306 -8.43 6.12 -7.99
CA PHE A 306 -8.15 7.47 -7.51
C PHE A 306 -9.21 8.45 -8.01
N VAL A 307 -9.72 9.30 -7.13
CA VAL A 307 -10.74 10.30 -7.49
C VAL A 307 -10.25 11.19 -8.63
N ASP A 308 -11.10 11.42 -9.63
CA ASP A 308 -10.81 12.20 -10.83
C ASP A 308 -9.62 11.72 -11.70
N VAL A 309 -9.16 10.48 -11.51
CA VAL A 309 -8.09 9.88 -12.33
C VAL A 309 -8.67 8.77 -13.22
N PRO A 310 -8.59 8.89 -14.56
CA PRO A 310 -9.07 7.84 -15.46
C PRO A 310 -8.18 6.60 -15.38
N LEU A 311 -8.80 5.43 -15.39
CA LEU A 311 -8.10 4.16 -15.49
C LEU A 311 -7.65 3.91 -16.93
N ARG A 312 -6.46 3.33 -17.07
CA ARG A 312 -5.90 2.81 -18.32
C ARG A 312 -5.67 1.31 -18.15
N SER A 313 -6.04 0.56 -19.17
CA SER A 313 -5.79 -0.89 -19.20
C SER A 313 -4.37 -1.22 -19.64
N PRO A 314 -3.77 -2.30 -19.11
CA PRO A 314 -2.48 -2.78 -19.58
C PRO A 314 -2.59 -3.29 -21.02
N ALA A 315 -1.50 -3.18 -21.78
CA ALA A 315 -1.44 -3.69 -23.16
C ALA A 315 -1.68 -5.21 -23.24
N ILE A 316 -1.19 -5.93 -22.23
CA ILE A 316 -1.42 -7.36 -22.03
C ILE A 316 -2.20 -7.53 -20.72
N PRO A 317 -3.49 -7.90 -20.78
CA PRO A 317 -4.27 -8.14 -19.58
C PRO A 317 -3.69 -9.30 -18.74
N PRO A 318 -3.58 -9.15 -17.42
CA PRO A 318 -3.12 -10.25 -16.58
C PRO A 318 -4.12 -11.40 -16.61
N SER A 319 -3.61 -12.64 -16.72
CA SER A 319 -4.42 -13.86 -16.69
C SER A 319 -3.95 -14.80 -15.57
N PRO A 320 -4.16 -14.43 -14.30
CA PRO A 320 -3.79 -15.28 -13.17
C PRO A 320 -4.69 -16.53 -13.12
N MET A 321 -4.18 -17.58 -12.48
CA MET A 321 -4.99 -18.70 -12.01
C MET A 321 -5.79 -18.24 -10.79
N THR A 322 -7.09 -17.98 -10.97
CA THR A 322 -8.01 -17.60 -9.88
C THR A 322 -8.64 -18.84 -9.25
N LEU A 323 -9.27 -18.68 -8.09
CA LEU A 323 -10.02 -19.77 -7.45
C LEU A 323 -11.13 -20.30 -8.36
N GLU A 324 -11.84 -19.41 -9.03
CA GLU A 324 -12.93 -19.73 -9.96
C GLU A 324 -12.42 -20.56 -11.14
N LYS A 325 -11.31 -20.12 -11.78
CA LYS A 325 -10.66 -20.88 -12.86
C LYS A 325 -10.18 -22.24 -12.36
N PHE A 326 -9.58 -22.29 -11.17
CA PHE A 326 -9.12 -23.53 -10.57
C PHE A 326 -10.27 -24.51 -10.33
N LEU A 327 -11.37 -24.08 -9.72
CA LEU A 327 -12.54 -24.94 -9.46
C LEU A 327 -13.23 -25.42 -10.73
N SER A 328 -13.18 -24.64 -11.81
CA SER A 328 -13.70 -25.04 -13.14
C SER A 328 -12.79 -25.99 -13.92
N SER A 329 -11.50 -26.06 -13.57
CA SER A 329 -10.52 -26.87 -14.29
C SER A 329 -10.63 -28.34 -13.86
N PRO A 330 -10.45 -29.31 -14.79
CA PRO A 330 -10.41 -30.72 -14.42
C PRO A 330 -9.24 -30.96 -13.47
N GLN A 331 -9.55 -31.22 -12.20
CA GLN A 331 -8.55 -31.47 -11.18
C GLN A 331 -7.89 -32.83 -11.43
N PRO A 332 -6.54 -32.93 -11.38
CA PRO A 332 -5.88 -34.22 -11.39
C PRO A 332 -6.36 -35.03 -10.17
N ARG A 333 -6.79 -36.27 -10.42
CA ARG A 333 -7.30 -37.18 -9.38
C ARG A 333 -6.20 -37.61 -8.41
#